data_AF-A0A433PVM2-F1
#
_entry.id   AF-A0A433PVM2-F1
#
_cell.length_a   1.000
_cell.length_b   1.000
_cell.length_c   1.000
_cell.angle_alpha   90.00
_cell.angle_beta   90.00
_cell.angle_gamma   90.00
#
_symmetry.space_group_name_H-M   'P 1'
#
loop_
_entity.id
_entity.type
_entity.pdbx_description
1 polymer ?
#
loop_
_entity_poly.entity_id
_entity_poly.type
_entity_poly.pdbx_seq_one_letter_code
_entity_poly.pdbx_strand_id
1 'polypeptide(L)' 'MPTHSFPVLNQQFIVDKKYQFMRELGQGAYGVVCAATNNQTGEQVAIKKVTKIFEKSILAKRALREVKLLKHFNGHEN' A
#
# COMPACT_ATOMS: atom_id res chain seq x y z
N MET A 1 -3.49 6.33 -16.65
CA MET A 1 -3.67 7.37 -15.61
C MET A 1 -2.32 7.97 -15.29
N PRO A 2 -2.21 9.30 -15.14
CA PRO A 2 -0.94 9.93 -14.81
C PRO A 2 -0.53 9.57 -13.38
N THR A 3 0.75 9.23 -13.20
CA THR A 3 1.35 8.94 -11.89
C THR A 3 2.20 10.11 -11.39
N HIS A 4 2.54 10.08 -10.11
CA HIS A 4 3.57 10.92 -9.50
C HIS A 4 4.28 10.11 -8.41
N SER A 5 5.29 10.71 -7.78
CA SER A 5 6.04 10.03 -6.72
C SER A 5 6.35 10.91 -5.53
N PHE A 6 6.42 10.29 -4.36
CA PHE A 6 6.85 10.93 -3.11
C PHE A 6 7.66 9.94 -2.25
N PRO A 7 8.63 10.43 -1.46
CA PRO A 7 9.40 9.58 -0.54
C PRO A 7 8.63 9.33 0.77
N VAL A 8 8.66 8.09 1.26
CA VAL A 8 8.18 7.69 2.60
C VAL A 8 9.17 6.70 3.19
N LEU A 9 9.72 6.95 4.37
CA LEU A 9 10.67 6.05 5.05
C LEU A 9 11.74 5.47 4.12
N ASN A 10 12.45 6.36 3.42
CA ASN A 10 13.51 6.03 2.45
C ASN A 10 13.04 5.15 1.27
N GLN A 11 11.73 5.11 0.99
CA GLN A 11 11.14 4.40 -0.15
C GLN A 11 10.39 5.36 -1.06
N GLN A 12 10.64 5.30 -2.36
CA GLN A 12 9.86 6.04 -3.34
C GLN A 12 8.52 5.34 -3.59
N PHE A 13 7.41 6.02 -3.34
CA PHE A 13 6.08 5.59 -3.73
C PHE A 13 5.77 6.14 -5.10
N ILE A 14 5.34 5.29 -6.04
CA ILE A 14 4.87 5.69 -7.36
C ILE A 14 3.39 5.34 -7.40
N VAL A 15 2.54 6.36 -7.40
CA VAL A 15 1.09 6.20 -7.27
C VAL A 15 0.35 7.08 -8.25
N ASP A 16 -0.93 6.79 -8.47
CA ASP A 16 -1.83 7.63 -9.27
C ASP A 16 -1.88 9.06 -8.70
N LYS A 17 -1.93 10.08 -9.58
CA LYS A 17 -2.00 11.51 -9.19
C LYS A 17 -3.17 11.85 -8.27
N LYS A 18 -4.23 11.03 -8.22
CA LYS A 18 -5.35 11.26 -7.30
C LYS A 18 -4.99 11.07 -5.82
N TYR A 19 -3.90 10.36 -5.50
CA TYR A 19 -3.52 10.08 -4.12
C TYR A 19 -2.48 11.08 -3.61
N GLN A 20 -2.86 11.94 -2.68
CA GLN A 20 -1.95 12.89 -2.05
C GLN A 20 -1.39 12.31 -0.75
N PHE A 21 -0.06 12.25 -0.63
CA PHE A 21 0.60 11.83 0.61
C PHE A 21 0.18 12.71 1.80
N MET A 22 -0.11 12.07 2.93
CA MET A 22 -0.42 12.77 4.19
C MET A 22 0.69 12.58 5.22
N ARG A 23 0.93 11.32 5.62
CA ARG A 23 1.92 10.96 6.64
C ARG A 23 2.32 9.50 6.52
N GLU A 24 3.47 9.18 7.08
CA GLU A 24 3.92 7.81 7.31
C GLU A 24 3.03 7.12 8.35
N LEU A 25 2.77 5.81 8.16
CA LEU A 25 2.03 4.99 9.13
C LEU A 25 2.92 3.92 9.77
N GLY A 26 3.88 3.37 9.02
CA GLY A 26 4.85 2.46 9.59
C GLY A 26 5.64 1.67 8.55
N GLN A 27 6.62 0.93 9.05
CA GLN A 27 7.47 0.04 8.28
C GLN A 27 7.52 -1.33 8.96
N GLY A 28 7.33 -2.38 8.17
CA GLY A 28 7.45 -3.75 8.62
C GLY A 28 8.42 -4.56 7.77
N ALA A 29 8.51 -5.86 8.05
CA ALA A 29 9.42 -6.77 7.36
C ALA A 29 9.20 -6.84 5.83
N TYR A 30 8.00 -6.52 5.36
CA TYR A 30 7.57 -6.71 3.97
C TYR A 30 7.15 -5.43 3.24
N GLY A 31 7.35 -4.26 3.84
CA GLY A 31 6.98 -3.01 3.19
C GLY A 31 6.83 -1.82 4.11
N VAL A 32 6.49 -0.70 3.48
CA VAL A 32 6.21 0.59 4.09
C VAL A 32 4.75 0.94 3.85
N VAL A 33 4.11 1.56 4.83
CA VAL A 33 2.72 2.03 4.75
C VAL A 33 2.67 3.53 4.99
N CYS A 34 1.92 4.25 4.16
CA CYS A 34 1.59 5.67 4.36
C CYS A 34 0.08 5.90 4.31
N ALA A 35 -0.37 6.96 4.96
CA ALA A 35 -1.68 7.55 4.77
C ALA A 35 -1.65 8.50 3.57
N ALA A 36 -2.71 8.46 2.76
CA ALA A 36 -2.92 9.36 1.65
C ALA A 36 -4.39 9.76 1.56
N THR A 37 -4.68 10.92 0.98
CA THR A 37 -6.04 11.31 0.62
C THR A 37 -6.28 10.98 -0.85
N ASN A 38 -7.40 10.36 -1.17
CA ASN A 38 -7.89 10.31 -2.55
C ASN A 38 -8.62 11.62 -2.86
N ASN A 39 -7.97 12.52 -3.59
CA ASN A 39 -8.49 13.85 -3.90
C ASN A 39 -9.75 13.85 -4.80
N GLN A 40 -10.12 12.70 -5.37
CA GLN A 40 -11.37 12.56 -6.13
C GLN A 40 -12.57 12.23 -5.24
N THR A 41 -12.37 11.49 -4.14
CA THR A 41 -13.46 11.05 -3.25
C THR A 41 -13.43 11.73 -1.87
N GLY A 42 -12.31 12.35 -1.51
CA GLY A 42 -12.06 12.87 -0.16
C GLY A 42 -11.70 11.81 0.87
N GLU A 43 -11.68 10.52 0.50
CA GLU A 43 -11.37 9.45 1.45
C GLU A 43 -9.89 9.43 1.84
N GLN A 44 -9.65 9.18 3.13
CA GLN A 44 -8.32 8.83 3.63
C GLN A 44 -8.11 7.33 3.46
N VAL A 45 -6.98 6.98 2.85
CA VAL A 45 -6.61 5.60 2.54
C VAL A 45 -5.22 5.28 3.08
N ALA A 46 -4.97 4.00 3.37
CA ALA A 46 -3.64 3.48 3.61
C ALA A 46 -3.07 2.88 2.31
N ILE A 47 -1.86 3.28 1.92
CA ILE A 47 -1.13 2.72 0.78
C ILE A 47 0.06 1.93 1.31
N LYS A 48 0.07 0.61 1.06
CA LYS A 48 1.17 -0.29 1.44
C LYS A 48 2.04 -0.60 0.23
N LYS A 49 3.29 -0.12 0.24
CA LYS A 49 4.32 -0.53 -0.72
C LYS A 49 4.95 -1.84 -0.26
N VAL A 50 4.57 -2.94 -0.91
CA VAL A 50 5.15 -4.26 -0.67
C VAL A 50 6.51 -4.34 -1.34
N THR A 51 7.55 -4.69 -0.57
CA THR A 51 8.92 -4.83 -1.06
C THR A 51 9.38 -6.28 -0.99
N LYS A 52 10.46 -6.63 -1.70
CA LYS A 52 11.15 -7.93 -1.58
C LYS A 52 10.31 -9.17 -1.97
N ILE A 53 9.15 -8.97 -2.61
CA ILE A 53 8.20 -10.05 -2.89
C ILE A 53 8.78 -11.18 -3.77
N PHE A 54 9.78 -10.85 -4.60
CA PHE A 54 10.44 -11.78 -5.51
C PHE A 54 11.73 -12.41 -4.97
N GLU A 55 12.19 -12.03 -3.77
CA GLU A 55 13.43 -12.57 -3.20
C GLU A 55 13.28 -14.04 -2.77
N LYS A 56 12.09 -14.43 -2.29
CA LYS A 56 11.79 -15.81 -1.90
C LYS A 56 10.35 -16.15 -2.26
N SER A 57 10.12 -17.35 -2.79
CA SER A 57 8.79 -17.84 -3.19
C SER A 57 7.76 -17.77 -2.05
N ILE A 58 8.19 -17.97 -0.80
CA ILE A 58 7.34 -17.86 0.39
C ILE A 58 6.78 -16.43 0.59
N LEU A 59 7.52 -15.39 0.20
CA LEU A 59 7.09 -13.99 0.34
C LEU A 59 5.99 -13.66 -0.66
N ALA A 60 6.15 -14.08 -1.92
CA ALA A 60 5.10 -14.01 -2.93
C ALA A 60 3.83 -14.74 -2.49
N LYS A 61 3.96 -15.97 -1.94
CA LYS A 61 2.82 -16.72 -1.40
C LYS A 61 2.13 -15.99 -0.25
N ARG A 62 2.88 -15.39 0.68
CA ARG A 62 2.33 -14.61 1.80
C ARG A 62 1.58 -13.36 1.32
N ALA A 63 2.19 -12.58 0.43
CA ALA A 63 1.56 -11.37 -0.13
C ALA A 63 0.28 -11.72 -0.93
N LEU A 64 0.31 -12.78 -1.75
CA LEU A 64 -0.86 -13.25 -2.47
C LEU A 64 -1.97 -13.72 -1.52
N ARG A 65 -1.62 -14.44 -0.46
CA ARG A 65 -2.57 -14.86 0.58
C ARG A 65 -3.21 -13.65 1.26
N GLU A 66 -2.44 -12.63 1.61
CA GLU A 66 -2.95 -11.40 2.23
C GLU A 66 -4.00 -10.73 1.34
N VAL A 67 -3.70 -10.51 0.05
CA VAL A 67 -4.66 -9.91 -0.90
C VAL A 67 -5.90 -10.78 -1.09
N LYS A 68 -5.73 -12.10 -1.17
CA LYS A 68 -6.87 -13.03 -1.30
C LYS A 68 -7.78 -13.01 -0.08
N LEU A 69 -7.22 -12.99 1.13
CA LEU A 69 -8.01 -12.94 2.35
C LEU A 69 -8.72 -11.59 2.51
N LEU A 70 -8.05 -10.47 2.22
CA LEU A 70 -8.67 -9.14 2.21
C LEU A 70 -9.86 -9.07 1.26
N LYS A 71 -9.73 -9.64 0.05
CA LYS A 71 -10.85 -9.72 -0.90
C LYS A 71 -11.97 -10.63 -0.41
N HIS A 72 -11.63 -11.76 0.20
CA HIS A 72 -12.62 -12.74 0.67
C HIS A 72 -13.43 -12.23 1.86
N PHE A 73 -12.80 -11.54 2.80
CA PHE A 73 -13.45 -10.96 3.98
C PHE A 73 -13.97 -9.53 3.75
N ASN A 74 -13.96 -9.04 2.51
CA ASN A 74 -14.41 -7.70 2.20
C ASN A 74 -15.90 -7.51 2.60
N GLY A 75 -16.17 -6.51 3.44
CA GLY A 75 -17.51 -6.24 3.99
C GLY A 75 -17.76 -6.85 5.38
N HIS A 76 -16.78 -7.58 5.93
CA HIS A 76 -16.78 -7.95 7.34
C HIS A 76 -16.23 -6.79 8.18
N GLU A 77 -16.87 -6.46 9.31
CA GLU A 77 -16.53 -5.28 10.11
C GLU A 77 -15.23 -5.41 10.93
N ASN A 78 -14.68 -6.62 11.03
CA ASN A 78 -13.49 -6.98 11.81
C ASN A 78 -12.52 -7.88 11.01
#